data_AF-A0A3C1B2C5-F1
#
_entry.id   AF-A0A3C1B2C5-F1
#
_cell.length_a   1.000
_cell.length_b   1.000
_cell.length_c   1.000
_cell.angle_alpha   90.00
_cell.angle_beta   90.00
_cell.angle_gamma   90.00
#
_symmetry.space_group_name_H-M   'P 1'
#
loop_
_entity.id
_entity.type
_entity.pdbx_description
1 polymer ?
#
loop_
_entity_poly.entity_id
_entity_poly.type
_entity_poly.pdbx_seq_one_letter_code
_entity_poly.pdbx_strand_id
1 'polypeptide(L)'
;MKSLFDPIKVILILLALIGAIMPLGSCAASNGEGFAIYLTRDNISPSKMEALSHVELADQPIIAQSDIISYNIQTCELKLTKDAFERISQLQVPTTGTSFLVCVNHSPVYWGAFWTPISSQSFDGVTIWQMLPVAEPYIVTFELGYPSSDFYGGEDPRNKPIIIDALKKAGLLIEALDITKIESLPRSMKGYELYSWPDGNTWRFTLITGTNRNKTLAEITTGESYISETGWINIHVTGVDKIKDVLSKIPQGEFVSWLDGGFVTEKDGLTLPPQQIIDEVVDFAVAQGLDMRKPK
;
A
#
# COMPACT_ATOMS: atom_id res chain seq x y z
N MET A 1 -58.86 33.24 46.15
CA MET A 1 -57.42 32.99 46.00
C MET A 1 -57.14 32.62 44.56
N LYS A 2 -56.20 33.31 43.93
CA LYS A 2 -55.97 33.33 42.47
C LYS A 2 -55.59 31.95 41.92
N SER A 3 -56.19 31.60 40.78
CA SER A 3 -55.90 30.39 39.99
C SER A 3 -54.40 30.23 39.77
N LEU A 4 -53.86 29.09 40.23
CA LEU A 4 -52.43 28.77 40.23
C LEU A 4 -51.93 28.13 38.92
N PHE A 5 -52.78 27.97 37.91
CA PHE A 5 -52.43 27.28 36.67
C PHE A 5 -52.78 28.14 35.46
N ASP A 6 -51.85 29.05 35.15
CA ASP A 6 -51.82 29.73 33.86
C ASP A 6 -51.35 28.73 32.80
N PRO A 7 -52.22 28.30 31.86
CA PRO A 7 -51.89 27.25 30.89
C PRO A 7 -50.69 27.63 30.01
N ILE A 8 -50.40 28.93 29.86
CA ILE A 8 -49.24 29.44 29.11
C ILE A 8 -47.92 29.13 29.85
N LYS A 9 -47.92 29.16 31.19
CA LYS A 9 -46.73 28.82 32.00
C LYS A 9 -46.46 27.31 32.03
N VAL A 10 -47.51 26.49 31.97
CA VAL A 10 -47.38 25.02 31.90
C VAL A 10 -46.79 24.59 30.55
N ILE A 11 -47.19 25.23 29.45
CA ILE A 11 -46.64 24.95 28.11
C ILE A 11 -45.16 25.38 28.01
N LEU A 12 -44.77 26.51 28.61
CA LEU A 12 -43.38 26.95 28.64
C LEU A 12 -42.46 26.04 29.50
N ILE A 13 -42.98 25.45 30.58
CA ILE A 13 -42.23 24.46 31.38
C ILE A 13 -42.10 23.13 30.63
N LEU A 14 -43.13 22.70 29.89
CA LEU A 14 -43.04 21.50 29.04
C LEU A 14 -42.05 21.67 27.86
N LEU A 15 -42.00 22.85 27.25
CA LEU A 15 -41.01 23.14 26.19
C LEU A 15 -39.58 23.26 26.75
N ALA A 16 -39.42 23.74 27.99
CA ALA A 16 -38.12 23.75 28.67
C ALA A 16 -37.65 22.34 29.10
N LEU A 17 -38.56 21.40 29.38
CA LEU A 17 -38.22 20.00 29.67
C LEU A 17 -37.95 19.15 28.41
N ILE A 18 -38.49 19.54 27.25
CA ILE A 18 -38.22 18.84 25.98
C ILE A 18 -36.91 19.31 25.33
N GLY A 19 -36.38 20.47 25.71
CA GLY A 19 -35.11 21.04 25.22
C GLY A 19 -33.83 20.51 25.90
N ALA A 20 -33.91 19.55 26.81
CA ALA A 20 -32.77 19.03 27.58
C ALA A 20 -32.51 17.53 27.35
N ILE A 21 -32.85 17.00 26.18
CA ILE A 21 -32.24 15.76 25.68
C ILE A 21 -31.07 16.18 24.81
N MET A 22 -29.97 16.56 25.45
CA MET A 22 -28.69 16.48 24.76
C MET A 22 -28.54 15.03 24.32
N PRO A 23 -28.23 14.72 23.05
CA PRO A 23 -27.58 13.46 22.79
C PRO A 23 -26.28 13.57 23.59
N LEU A 24 -26.22 12.90 24.73
CA LEU A 24 -24.96 12.29 25.15
C LEU A 24 -24.54 11.56 23.89
N GLY A 25 -23.61 12.18 23.15
CA GLY A 25 -22.87 11.52 22.11
C GLY A 25 -22.34 10.31 22.81
N SER A 26 -23.04 9.19 22.61
CA SER A 26 -22.57 7.91 23.05
C SER A 26 -21.17 7.89 22.45
N CYS A 27 -20.15 7.89 23.30
CA CYS A 27 -18.97 7.14 22.99
C CYS A 27 -19.53 5.79 22.59
N ALA A 28 -19.71 5.60 21.29
CA ALA A 28 -19.77 4.28 20.74
C ALA A 28 -18.38 3.75 21.09
N ALA A 29 -18.28 3.14 22.27
CA ALA A 29 -17.32 2.09 22.47
C ALA A 29 -17.57 1.16 21.28
N SER A 30 -16.67 1.25 20.31
CA SER A 30 -16.71 0.52 19.06
C SER A 30 -16.72 -0.96 19.44
N ASN A 31 -17.90 -1.57 19.44
CA ASN A 31 -18.02 -3.02 19.49
C ASN A 31 -17.37 -3.56 18.20
N GLY A 32 -16.05 -3.77 18.21
CA GLY A 32 -15.30 -4.34 17.08
C GLY A 32 -14.06 -3.58 16.64
N GLU A 33 -13.09 -3.33 17.52
CA GLU A 33 -11.80 -2.82 17.03
C GLU A 33 -10.96 -3.97 16.48
N GLY A 34 -10.96 -4.19 15.17
CA GLY A 34 -10.00 -5.11 14.56
C GLY A 34 -8.63 -4.46 14.42
N PHE A 35 -8.10 -4.41 13.20
CA PHE A 35 -6.82 -3.75 12.92
C PHE A 35 -6.98 -2.22 13.02
N ALA A 36 -6.00 -1.55 13.62
CA ALA A 36 -5.91 -0.09 13.65
C ALA A 36 -4.47 0.41 13.87
N ILE A 37 -4.22 1.66 13.51
CA ILE A 37 -2.97 2.37 13.78
C ILE A 37 -3.26 3.58 14.65
N TYR A 38 -2.53 3.71 15.75
CA TYR A 38 -2.63 4.82 16.69
C TYR A 38 -1.32 5.60 16.73
N LEU A 39 -1.43 6.92 16.92
CA LEU A 39 -0.29 7.70 17.39
C LEU A 39 -0.07 7.43 18.89
N THR A 40 1.13 7.73 19.36
CA THR A 40 1.38 7.79 20.81
C THR A 40 0.72 9.03 21.41
N ARG A 41 0.13 8.92 22.61
CA ARG A 41 -0.57 10.03 23.28
C ARG A 41 0.32 11.26 23.47
N ASP A 42 1.55 11.05 23.92
CA ASP A 42 2.51 12.10 24.25
C ASP A 42 3.49 12.43 23.11
N ASN A 43 3.20 11.97 21.88
CA ASN A 43 4.08 12.14 20.71
C ASN A 43 5.54 11.71 20.99
N ILE A 44 5.69 10.51 21.53
CA ILE A 44 6.98 9.91 21.86
C ILE A 44 7.83 9.80 20.59
N SER A 45 9.07 10.27 20.68
CA SER A 45 10.05 10.15 19.60
C SER A 45 10.41 8.67 19.35
N PRO A 46 10.58 8.24 18.08
CA PRO A 46 11.02 6.88 17.75
C PRO A 46 12.27 6.42 18.52
N SER A 47 13.23 7.32 18.74
CA SER A 47 14.46 7.04 19.50
C SER A 47 14.27 6.69 20.99
N LYS A 48 13.07 6.88 21.54
CA LYS A 48 12.74 6.56 22.93
C LYS A 48 11.86 5.31 23.07
N MET A 49 11.29 4.81 21.98
CA MET A 49 10.27 3.76 22.02
C MET A 49 10.78 2.47 22.64
N GLU A 50 12.01 2.04 22.33
CA GLU A 50 12.59 0.80 22.87
C GLU A 50 12.81 0.84 24.39
N ALA A 51 13.02 2.02 24.96
CA ALA A 51 13.28 2.19 26.39
C ALA A 51 11.99 2.14 27.24
N LEU A 52 10.81 2.12 26.63
CA LEU A 52 9.54 2.18 27.31
C LEU A 52 8.91 0.79 27.46
N SER A 53 8.53 0.46 28.69
CA SER A 53 7.77 -0.78 28.99
C SER A 53 6.28 -0.64 28.71
N HIS A 54 5.78 0.60 28.61
CA HIS A 54 4.40 0.92 28.31
C HIS A 54 4.32 2.20 27.48
N VAL A 55 3.41 2.24 26.52
CA VAL A 55 3.15 3.40 25.66
C VAL A 55 1.64 3.60 25.59
N GLU A 56 1.18 4.78 26.00
CA GLU A 56 -0.22 5.14 25.91
C GLU A 56 -0.62 5.48 24.47
N LEU A 57 -1.75 4.94 24.02
CA LEU A 57 -2.33 5.24 22.72
C LEU A 57 -3.02 6.60 22.74
N ALA A 58 -2.99 7.32 21.63
CA ALA A 58 -3.89 8.44 21.41
C ALA A 58 -5.35 7.98 21.50
N ASP A 59 -6.26 8.88 21.87
CA ASP A 59 -7.65 8.52 22.15
C ASP A 59 -8.42 8.01 20.92
N GLN A 60 -7.94 8.33 19.72
CA GLN A 60 -8.50 7.88 18.45
C GLN A 60 -7.40 7.35 17.54
N PRO A 61 -7.69 6.31 16.74
CA PRO A 61 -6.73 5.83 15.75
C PRO A 61 -6.52 6.89 14.66
N ILE A 62 -5.28 6.97 14.14
CA ILE A 62 -5.00 7.74 12.92
C ILE A 62 -5.51 6.98 11.68
N ILE A 63 -5.53 5.65 11.75
CA ILE A 63 -6.17 4.73 10.77
C ILE A 63 -6.99 3.70 11.53
N ALA A 64 -8.32 3.73 11.41
CA ALA A 64 -9.22 2.71 11.91
C ALA A 64 -9.45 1.60 10.87
N GLN A 65 -10.04 0.47 11.26
CA GLN A 65 -10.39 -0.59 10.32
C GLN A 65 -11.31 -0.11 9.19
N SER A 66 -12.27 0.77 9.49
CA SER A 66 -13.21 1.33 8.51
C SER A 66 -12.55 2.23 7.47
N ASP A 67 -11.32 2.67 7.73
CA ASP A 67 -10.55 3.49 6.79
C ASP A 67 -9.83 2.65 5.73
N ILE A 68 -9.81 1.32 5.89
CA ILE A 68 -9.02 0.40 5.07
C ILE A 68 -9.91 -0.22 4.00
N ILE A 69 -9.44 -0.16 2.76
CA ILE A 69 -10.05 -0.84 1.61
C ILE A 69 -9.45 -2.24 1.48
N SER A 70 -8.12 -2.34 1.53
CA SER A 70 -7.42 -3.63 1.47
C SER A 70 -6.01 -3.53 2.03
N TYR A 71 -5.47 -4.68 2.45
CA TYR A 71 -4.06 -4.87 2.78
C TYR A 71 -3.47 -5.99 1.92
N ASN A 72 -2.42 -5.68 1.16
CA ASN A 72 -1.69 -6.64 0.36
C ASN A 72 -0.52 -7.22 1.16
N ILE A 73 -0.61 -8.51 1.51
CA ILE A 73 0.42 -9.17 2.32
C ILE A 73 1.77 -9.26 1.60
N GLN A 74 1.77 -9.36 0.27
CA GLN A 74 2.97 -9.54 -0.53
C GLN A 74 3.78 -8.23 -0.65
N THR A 75 3.09 -7.09 -0.82
CA THR A 75 3.73 -5.78 -0.97
C THR A 75 3.73 -4.95 0.32
N CYS A 76 3.05 -5.41 1.37
CA CYS A 76 2.83 -4.66 2.61
C CYS A 76 2.20 -3.28 2.36
N GLU A 77 1.34 -3.19 1.35
CA GLU A 77 0.60 -1.98 0.99
C GLU A 77 -0.79 -1.98 1.61
N LEU A 78 -1.17 -0.83 2.15
CA LEU A 78 -2.49 -0.58 2.72
C LEU A 78 -3.20 0.47 1.88
N LYS A 79 -4.26 0.02 1.19
CA LYS A 79 -5.15 0.88 0.43
C LYS A 79 -6.19 1.49 1.37
N LEU A 80 -6.27 2.81 1.34
CA LEU A 80 -7.06 3.60 2.28
C LEU A 80 -8.23 4.29 1.56
N THR A 81 -9.23 4.64 2.34
CA THR A 81 -10.19 5.67 1.93
C THR A 81 -9.48 7.00 1.74
N LYS A 82 -10.06 7.86 0.90
CA LYS A 82 -9.57 9.21 0.65
C LYS A 82 -9.36 9.99 1.95
N ASP A 83 -10.38 10.02 2.80
CA ASP A 83 -10.37 10.80 4.04
C ASP A 83 -9.22 10.35 4.97
N ALA A 84 -8.97 9.04 5.08
CA ALA A 84 -7.88 8.53 5.89
C ALA A 84 -6.50 8.86 5.33
N PHE A 85 -6.34 8.76 4.01
CA PHE A 85 -5.10 9.16 3.35
C PHE A 85 -4.82 10.66 3.51
N GLU A 86 -5.85 11.50 3.36
CA GLU A 86 -5.74 12.95 3.59
C GLU A 86 -5.31 13.26 5.03
N ARG A 87 -5.90 12.59 6.04
CA ARG A 87 -5.49 12.74 7.46
C ARG A 87 -4.01 12.43 7.67
N ILE A 88 -3.47 11.36 7.06
CA ILE A 88 -2.05 10.99 7.18
C ILE A 88 -1.16 12.00 6.45
N SER A 89 -1.56 12.43 5.24
CA SER A 89 -0.77 13.38 4.43
C SER A 89 -0.58 14.75 5.12
N GLN A 90 -1.53 15.12 5.99
CA GLN A 90 -1.50 16.37 6.76
C GLN A 90 -0.75 16.24 8.09
N LEU A 91 -0.29 15.04 8.46
CA LEU A 91 0.47 14.83 9.68
C LEU A 91 1.79 15.63 9.63
N GLN A 92 2.07 16.38 10.69
CA GLN A 92 3.34 17.09 10.83
C GLN A 92 4.41 16.11 11.32
N VAL A 93 5.21 15.59 10.39
CA VAL A 93 6.27 14.61 10.67
C VAL A 93 7.62 15.32 10.74
N PRO A 94 8.29 15.37 11.91
CA PRO A 94 9.63 15.94 12.01
C PRO A 94 10.66 15.02 11.34
N THR A 95 11.88 15.52 11.12
CA THR A 95 12.97 14.71 10.56
C THR A 95 13.41 13.55 11.45
N THR A 96 12.98 13.52 12.71
CA THR A 96 13.16 12.40 13.66
C THR A 96 12.01 11.39 13.62
N GLY A 97 10.99 11.61 12.78
CA GLY A 97 9.80 10.78 12.67
C GLY A 97 8.75 11.02 13.76
N THR A 98 7.59 10.39 13.58
CA THR A 98 6.47 10.39 14.53
C THR A 98 6.05 8.95 14.80
N SER A 99 6.16 8.49 16.06
CA SER A 99 5.85 7.10 16.40
C SER A 99 4.37 6.77 16.28
N PHE A 100 4.10 5.57 15.77
CA PHE A 100 2.78 4.95 15.78
C PHE A 100 2.85 3.53 16.37
N LEU A 101 1.69 3.01 16.78
CA LEU A 101 1.49 1.62 17.15
C LEU A 101 0.47 0.99 16.22
N VAL A 102 0.80 -0.21 15.73
CA VAL A 102 -0.16 -1.10 15.08
C VAL A 102 -0.81 -1.95 16.15
N CYS A 103 -2.13 -1.92 16.18
CA CYS A 103 -2.94 -2.57 17.18
C CYS A 103 -3.94 -3.54 16.54
N VAL A 104 -4.29 -4.58 17.29
CA VAL A 104 -5.43 -5.46 17.00
C VAL A 104 -6.28 -5.51 18.28
N ASN A 105 -7.56 -5.14 18.21
CA ASN A 105 -8.43 -5.00 19.39
C ASN A 105 -7.80 -4.13 20.48
N HIS A 106 -7.35 -2.93 20.08
CA HIS A 106 -6.72 -1.93 20.96
C HIS A 106 -5.45 -2.41 21.68
N SER A 107 -4.94 -3.60 21.34
CA SER A 107 -3.74 -4.19 21.92
C SER A 107 -2.56 -3.96 20.96
N PRO A 108 -1.49 -3.27 21.38
CA PRO A 108 -0.30 -3.07 20.56
C PRO A 108 0.35 -4.39 20.12
N VAL A 109 0.67 -4.51 18.83
CA VAL A 109 1.32 -5.67 18.22
C VAL A 109 2.78 -5.36 17.86
N TYR A 110 3.02 -4.19 17.28
CA TYR A 110 4.34 -3.61 17.04
C TYR A 110 4.22 -2.09 16.93
N TRP A 111 5.36 -1.41 16.92
CA TRP A 111 5.45 0.04 16.71
C TRP A 111 6.31 0.36 15.48
N GLY A 112 6.09 1.53 14.92
CA GLY A 112 6.86 2.06 13.81
C GLY A 112 6.87 3.59 13.87
N ALA A 113 7.25 4.23 12.77
CA ALA A 113 7.25 5.67 12.66
C ALA A 113 6.75 6.15 11.29
N PHE A 114 5.92 7.20 11.30
CA PHE A 114 5.80 8.03 10.11
C PHE A 114 7.14 8.73 9.89
N TRP A 115 7.66 8.69 8.66
CA TRP A 115 9.00 9.19 8.35
C TRP A 115 8.98 10.13 7.15
N THR A 116 9.75 11.21 7.19
CA THR A 116 9.80 12.18 6.09
C THR A 116 10.95 11.85 5.13
N PRO A 117 10.74 11.84 3.80
CA PRO A 117 11.78 11.47 2.82
C PRO A 117 12.92 12.48 2.71
N ILE A 118 12.79 13.66 3.33
CA ILE A 118 13.86 14.66 3.44
C ILE A 118 14.73 14.48 4.68
N SER A 119 14.48 13.43 5.48
CA SER A 119 15.31 13.13 6.64
C SER A 119 16.66 12.56 6.23
N SER A 120 17.73 12.99 6.89
CA SER A 120 19.06 12.37 6.83
C SER A 120 19.33 11.38 7.96
N GLN A 121 18.36 11.19 8.87
CA GLN A 121 18.48 10.20 9.94
C GLN A 121 17.99 8.84 9.44
N SER A 122 18.80 7.81 9.66
CA SER A 122 18.38 6.43 9.47
C SER A 122 17.45 6.00 10.59
N PHE A 123 16.62 5.00 10.31
CA PHE A 123 15.74 4.40 11.31
C PHE A 123 15.72 2.89 11.13
N ASP A 124 15.91 2.18 12.24
CA ASP A 124 15.84 0.72 12.31
C ASP A 124 14.46 0.32 12.86
N GLY A 125 13.45 0.37 11.99
CA GLY A 125 12.07 0.05 12.37
C GLY A 125 11.12 0.10 11.18
N VAL A 126 9.85 -0.22 11.40
CA VAL A 126 8.82 -0.11 10.35
C VAL A 126 8.52 1.36 10.07
N THR A 127 8.57 1.78 8.82
CA THR A 127 8.22 3.14 8.41
C THR A 127 6.98 3.20 7.54
N ILE A 128 6.22 4.29 7.69
CA ILE A 128 5.27 4.74 6.68
C ILE A 128 5.74 6.12 6.23
N TRP A 129 6.08 6.26 4.96
CA TRP A 129 6.63 7.53 4.49
C TRP A 129 5.54 8.59 4.42
N GLN A 130 5.88 9.81 4.83
CA GLN A 130 5.01 10.97 4.69
C GLN A 130 4.84 11.26 3.20
N MET A 131 3.65 10.95 2.69
CA MET A 131 3.30 11.16 1.29
C MET A 131 2.99 12.63 1.04
N LEU A 132 3.43 13.14 -0.11
CA LEU A 132 2.83 14.35 -0.65
C LEU A 132 1.39 14.03 -1.06
N PRO A 133 0.43 14.95 -0.90
CA PRO A 133 -0.94 14.72 -1.34
C PRO A 133 -0.98 14.53 -2.86
N VAL A 134 -1.04 13.27 -3.29
CA VAL A 134 -1.11 12.85 -4.70
C VAL A 134 -2.55 12.48 -5.07
N ALA A 135 -2.83 12.51 -6.38
CA ALA A 135 -4.03 11.88 -6.92
C ALA A 135 -3.97 10.36 -6.72
N GLU A 136 -5.13 9.70 -6.80
CA GLU A 136 -5.30 8.25 -6.63
C GLU A 136 -4.22 7.40 -7.36
N PRO A 137 -3.86 6.23 -6.80
CA PRO A 137 -4.49 5.54 -5.67
C PRO A 137 -4.01 5.99 -4.27
N TYR A 138 -4.90 5.93 -3.28
CA TYR A 138 -4.64 6.31 -1.88
C TYR A 138 -4.01 5.16 -1.10
N ILE A 139 -2.71 4.93 -1.29
CA ILE A 139 -2.00 3.77 -0.73
C ILE A 139 -0.81 4.23 0.10
N VAL A 140 -0.60 3.58 1.23
CA VAL A 140 0.61 3.70 2.04
C VAL A 140 1.32 2.36 2.12
N THR A 141 2.65 2.38 2.11
CA THR A 141 3.48 1.18 2.23
C THR A 141 4.13 1.13 3.60
N PHE A 142 4.14 -0.05 4.20
CA PHE A 142 4.87 -0.33 5.43
C PHE A 142 6.26 -0.81 5.04
N GLU A 143 7.24 0.07 5.10
CA GLU A 143 8.62 -0.24 4.73
C GLU A 143 9.41 -0.74 5.95
N LEU A 144 10.45 -1.54 5.70
CA LEU A 144 11.42 -1.89 6.74
C LEU A 144 12.60 -0.92 6.64
N GLY A 145 12.95 -0.30 7.76
CA GLY A 145 14.05 0.62 7.85
C GLY A 145 13.85 1.94 7.09
N TYR A 146 14.81 2.83 7.23
CA TYR A 146 14.98 4.02 6.41
C TYR A 146 16.47 4.39 6.35
N PRO A 147 17.01 4.78 5.17
CA PRO A 147 16.31 4.99 3.88
C PRO A 147 15.99 3.72 3.08
N SER A 148 16.45 2.55 3.53
CA SER A 148 16.17 1.26 2.90
C SER A 148 16.05 0.14 3.94
N SER A 149 15.58 -1.03 3.50
CA SER A 149 15.51 -2.26 4.30
C SER A 149 16.84 -2.74 4.86
N ASP A 150 17.96 -2.33 4.29
CA ASP A 150 19.30 -2.68 4.81
C ASP A 150 19.58 -2.09 6.20
N PHE A 151 18.80 -1.08 6.60
CA PHE A 151 18.88 -0.45 7.92
C PHE A 151 18.01 -1.14 8.96
N TYR A 152 17.26 -2.18 8.59
CA TYR A 152 16.41 -2.91 9.52
C TYR A 152 17.10 -4.19 10.02
N GLY A 153 17.32 -4.29 11.33
CA GLY A 153 17.98 -5.43 11.97
C GLY A 153 17.04 -6.44 12.62
N GLY A 154 15.73 -6.14 12.71
CA GLY A 154 14.75 -6.94 13.44
C GLY A 154 14.05 -8.04 12.64
N GLU A 155 13.15 -8.77 13.30
CA GLU A 155 12.21 -9.68 12.65
C GLU A 155 11.04 -8.88 12.05
N ASP A 156 10.72 -9.12 10.77
CA ASP A 156 9.62 -8.42 10.09
C ASP A 156 8.27 -8.63 10.80
N PRO A 157 7.69 -7.56 11.41
CA PRO A 157 6.48 -7.70 12.20
C PRO A 157 5.21 -7.45 11.37
N ARG A 158 5.34 -6.99 10.12
CA ARG A 158 4.23 -6.44 9.31
C ARG A 158 3.15 -7.49 9.05
N ASN A 159 3.57 -8.74 8.88
CA ASN A 159 2.70 -9.88 8.59
C ASN A 159 2.57 -10.86 9.77
N LYS A 160 2.72 -10.40 11.03
CA LYS A 160 2.47 -11.26 12.20
C LYS A 160 1.09 -11.91 12.12
N PRO A 161 0.93 -13.21 12.48
CA PRO A 161 -0.32 -13.95 12.32
C PRO A 161 -1.56 -13.24 12.89
N ILE A 162 -1.43 -12.58 14.05
CA ILE A 162 -2.53 -11.84 14.68
C ILE A 162 -3.08 -10.69 13.80
N ILE A 163 -2.22 -10.03 13.00
CA ILE A 163 -2.62 -8.97 12.06
C ILE A 163 -3.31 -9.60 10.85
N ILE A 164 -2.70 -10.64 10.29
CA ILE A 164 -3.23 -11.35 9.11
C ILE A 164 -4.62 -11.93 9.41
N ASP A 165 -4.80 -12.56 10.57
CA ASP A 165 -6.08 -13.12 10.99
C ASP A 165 -7.15 -12.03 11.18
N ALA A 166 -6.77 -10.88 11.77
CA ALA A 166 -7.68 -9.74 11.94
C ALA A 166 -8.15 -9.17 10.59
N LEU A 167 -7.22 -8.92 9.67
CA LEU A 167 -7.51 -8.40 8.33
C LEU A 167 -8.30 -9.40 7.49
N LYS A 168 -7.98 -10.69 7.59
CA LYS A 168 -8.72 -11.76 6.91
C LYS A 168 -10.15 -11.87 7.42
N LYS A 169 -10.36 -11.84 8.74
CA LYS A 169 -11.70 -11.87 9.36
C LYS A 169 -12.53 -10.64 8.96
N ALA A 170 -11.89 -9.50 8.74
CA ALA A 170 -12.53 -8.29 8.26
C ALA A 170 -12.80 -8.27 6.74
N GLY A 171 -12.29 -9.26 5.98
CA GLY A 171 -12.40 -9.29 4.52
C GLY A 171 -11.51 -8.26 3.80
N LEU A 172 -10.46 -7.76 4.46
CA LEU A 172 -9.56 -6.72 3.96
C LEU A 172 -8.24 -7.28 3.42
N LEU A 173 -7.91 -8.53 3.73
CA LEU A 173 -6.65 -9.15 3.31
C LEU A 173 -6.71 -9.59 1.83
N ILE A 174 -5.68 -9.22 1.07
CA ILE A 174 -5.39 -9.82 -0.23
C ILE A 174 -4.01 -10.48 -0.21
N GLU A 175 -3.92 -11.68 -0.78
CA GLU A 175 -2.68 -12.46 -0.82
C GLU A 175 -1.74 -11.99 -1.93
N ALA A 176 -2.32 -11.67 -3.10
CA ALA A 176 -1.64 -11.05 -4.22
C ALA A 176 -2.67 -10.29 -5.07
N LEU A 177 -2.22 -9.25 -5.75
CA LEU A 177 -3.03 -8.57 -6.74
C LEU A 177 -3.02 -9.35 -8.06
N ASP A 178 -4.22 -9.57 -8.60
CA ASP A 178 -4.42 -10.22 -9.89
C ASP A 178 -4.45 -9.14 -10.98
N ILE A 179 -3.66 -9.32 -12.04
CA ILE A 179 -3.62 -8.42 -13.20
C ILE A 179 -5.00 -8.19 -13.83
N THR A 180 -5.92 -9.15 -13.70
CA THR A 180 -7.29 -9.02 -14.20
C THR A 180 -8.15 -8.07 -13.37
N LYS A 181 -7.75 -7.80 -12.12
CA LYS A 181 -8.46 -6.94 -11.16
C LYS A 181 -7.92 -5.52 -11.09
N ILE A 182 -6.82 -5.24 -11.78
CA ILE A 182 -6.28 -3.87 -11.84
C ILE A 182 -6.71 -3.18 -13.13
N GLU A 183 -7.00 -1.88 -13.01
CA GLU A 183 -7.37 -1.05 -14.16
C GLU A 183 -6.13 -0.58 -14.93
N SER A 184 -5.09 -0.18 -14.21
CA SER A 184 -3.82 0.32 -14.75
C SER A 184 -2.65 -0.05 -13.83
N LEU A 185 -1.48 -0.30 -14.41
CA LEU A 185 -0.20 -0.44 -13.72
C LEU A 185 0.35 0.94 -13.31
N PRO A 186 1.21 1.02 -12.27
CA PRO A 186 1.81 2.28 -11.83
C PRO A 186 2.82 2.79 -12.87
N ARG A 187 2.82 4.10 -13.14
CA ARG A 187 3.83 4.72 -14.00
C ARG A 187 5.25 4.45 -13.48
N SER A 188 6.20 4.24 -14.39
CA SER A 188 7.58 3.96 -14.01
C SER A 188 8.52 5.03 -14.54
N MET A 189 9.31 5.66 -13.67
CA MET A 189 10.29 6.68 -14.06
C MET A 189 11.28 6.18 -15.14
N LYS A 190 11.55 4.87 -15.17
CA LYS A 190 12.47 4.23 -16.14
C LYS A 190 11.74 3.33 -17.14
N GLY A 191 10.41 3.39 -17.18
CA GLY A 191 9.58 2.48 -17.95
C GLY A 191 9.65 1.04 -17.45
N TYR A 192 9.34 0.10 -18.32
CA TYR A 192 9.30 -1.33 -18.02
C TYR A 192 10.28 -2.11 -18.88
N GLU A 193 10.66 -3.28 -18.38
CA GLU A 193 11.51 -4.23 -19.06
C GLU A 193 10.68 -5.49 -19.34
N LEU A 194 10.71 -5.95 -20.60
CA LEU A 194 10.08 -7.18 -21.04
C LEU A 194 11.16 -8.22 -21.34
N TYR A 195 11.04 -9.39 -20.74
CA TYR A 195 11.89 -10.54 -20.99
C TYR A 195 11.06 -11.70 -21.52
N SER A 196 11.70 -12.60 -22.26
CA SER A 196 11.06 -13.79 -22.82
C SER A 196 11.99 -15.00 -22.80
N TRP A 197 11.39 -16.19 -22.76
CA TRP A 197 12.09 -17.46 -22.94
C TRP A 197 11.11 -18.56 -23.39
N PRO A 198 11.60 -19.61 -24.08
CA PRO A 198 10.76 -20.72 -24.48
C PRO A 198 10.36 -21.57 -23.28
N ASP A 199 9.11 -22.05 -23.28
CA ASP A 199 8.59 -23.06 -22.35
C ASP A 199 7.79 -24.10 -23.13
N GLY A 200 8.44 -25.20 -23.51
CA GLY A 200 7.87 -26.20 -24.40
C GLY A 200 7.47 -25.62 -25.76
N ASN A 201 6.18 -25.67 -26.08
CA ASN A 201 5.62 -25.14 -27.34
C ASN A 201 5.07 -23.72 -27.22
N THR A 202 5.29 -23.06 -26.08
CA THR A 202 4.83 -21.70 -25.82
C THR A 202 5.99 -20.81 -25.39
N TRP A 203 5.69 -19.54 -25.17
CA TRP A 203 6.62 -18.54 -24.68
C TRP A 203 6.16 -18.03 -23.33
N ARG A 204 7.13 -17.89 -22.42
CA ARG A 204 6.95 -17.16 -21.18
C ARG A 204 7.48 -15.75 -21.33
N PHE A 205 6.86 -14.87 -20.57
CA PHE A 205 7.20 -13.46 -20.53
C PHE A 205 7.24 -12.97 -19.09
N THR A 206 8.12 -12.02 -18.85
CA THR A 206 8.17 -11.26 -17.61
C THR A 206 8.17 -9.80 -17.94
N LEU A 207 7.14 -9.08 -17.47
CA LEU A 207 7.13 -7.63 -17.44
C LEU A 207 7.53 -7.19 -16.04
N ILE A 208 8.60 -6.40 -15.93
CA ILE A 208 9.12 -5.92 -14.65
C ILE A 208 9.39 -4.42 -14.72
N THR A 209 9.29 -3.72 -13.59
CA THR A 209 9.66 -2.30 -13.51
C THR A 209 11.14 -2.09 -13.83
N GLY A 210 11.45 -1.15 -14.71
CA GLY A 210 12.81 -0.81 -15.11
C GLY A 210 13.63 -0.20 -13.97
N THR A 211 14.89 -0.63 -13.81
CA THR A 211 15.79 -0.13 -12.76
C THR A 211 17.24 -0.06 -13.25
N ASN A 212 18.14 0.61 -12.51
CA ASN A 212 19.59 0.59 -12.82
C ASN A 212 20.32 -0.64 -12.23
N ARG A 213 19.57 -1.65 -11.77
CA ARG A 213 20.13 -2.87 -11.17
C ARG A 213 20.07 -4.01 -12.19
N ASN A 214 21.09 -4.86 -12.18
CA ASN A 214 21.04 -6.16 -12.86
C ASN A 214 20.04 -7.07 -12.15
N LYS A 215 19.18 -7.75 -12.91
CA LYS A 215 18.24 -8.74 -12.38
C LYS A 215 18.90 -10.10 -12.26
N THR A 216 18.37 -10.97 -11.41
CA THR A 216 18.79 -12.38 -11.41
C THR A 216 17.97 -13.18 -12.40
N LEU A 217 18.51 -14.28 -12.93
CA LEU A 217 17.73 -15.18 -13.79
C LEU A 217 16.48 -15.71 -13.06
N ALA A 218 16.62 -16.04 -11.77
CA ALA A 218 15.52 -16.50 -10.94
C ALA A 218 14.42 -15.43 -10.83
N GLU A 219 14.76 -14.17 -10.59
CA GLU A 219 13.81 -13.04 -10.56
C GLU A 219 13.01 -12.92 -11.86
N ILE A 220 13.62 -13.23 -13.00
CA ILE A 220 12.96 -13.17 -14.31
C ILE A 220 12.16 -14.43 -14.63
N THR A 221 12.61 -15.62 -14.24
CA THR A 221 12.06 -16.88 -14.78
C THR A 221 11.26 -17.71 -13.79
N THR A 222 11.57 -17.62 -12.51
CA THR A 222 11.00 -18.45 -11.44
C THR A 222 10.49 -17.64 -10.25
N GLY A 223 10.59 -16.32 -10.32
CA GLY A 223 10.06 -15.40 -9.32
C GLY A 223 8.56 -15.52 -9.14
N GLU A 224 8.08 -15.12 -7.97
CA GLU A 224 6.66 -14.89 -7.77
C GLU A 224 6.24 -13.62 -8.48
N SER A 225 5.04 -13.65 -9.09
CA SER A 225 4.46 -12.41 -9.59
C SER A 225 4.02 -11.55 -8.41
N TYR A 226 4.30 -10.27 -8.47
CA TYR A 226 3.77 -9.28 -7.55
C TYR A 226 3.42 -7.99 -8.31
N ILE A 227 2.37 -7.35 -7.83
CA ILE A 227 1.92 -6.07 -8.36
C ILE A 227 1.77 -5.15 -7.16
N SER A 228 2.57 -4.09 -7.13
CA SER A 228 2.33 -2.93 -6.28
C SER A 228 1.57 -1.89 -7.09
N GLU A 229 0.53 -1.31 -6.50
CA GLU A 229 -0.26 -0.25 -7.15
C GLU A 229 0.47 1.12 -7.15
N THR A 230 1.54 1.27 -6.36
CA THR A 230 2.31 2.53 -6.25
C THR A 230 3.80 2.39 -6.52
N GLY A 231 4.31 1.17 -6.61
CA GLY A 231 5.73 0.85 -6.62
C GLY A 231 6.09 -0.07 -7.77
N TRP A 232 6.86 -1.12 -7.45
CA TRP A 232 7.43 -2.01 -8.46
C TRP A 232 6.50 -3.18 -8.75
N ILE A 233 6.58 -3.66 -9.98
CA ILE A 233 5.85 -4.85 -10.45
C ILE A 233 6.84 -5.86 -11.00
N ASN A 234 6.51 -7.14 -10.84
CA ASN A 234 7.13 -8.25 -11.55
C ASN A 234 6.00 -9.21 -11.92
N ILE A 235 5.69 -9.34 -13.21
CA ILE A 235 4.53 -10.08 -13.70
C ILE A 235 5.01 -11.16 -14.65
N HIS A 236 4.82 -12.41 -14.26
CA HIS A 236 5.12 -13.59 -15.08
C HIS A 236 3.85 -14.09 -15.75
N VAL A 237 3.91 -14.28 -17.08
CA VAL A 237 2.80 -14.82 -17.86
C VAL A 237 3.27 -15.81 -18.91
N THR A 238 2.36 -16.70 -19.32
CA THR A 238 2.60 -17.68 -20.39
C THR A 238 1.66 -17.41 -21.55
N GLY A 239 2.21 -17.27 -22.76
CA GLY A 239 1.48 -17.05 -23.99
C GLY A 239 1.35 -15.59 -24.42
N VAL A 240 1.25 -15.38 -25.74
CA VAL A 240 1.21 -14.06 -26.38
C VAL A 240 -0.01 -13.25 -25.96
N ASP A 241 -1.19 -13.88 -25.87
CA ASP A 241 -2.42 -13.19 -25.44
C ASP A 241 -2.29 -12.66 -24.01
N LYS A 242 -1.64 -13.43 -23.12
CA LYS A 242 -1.47 -13.03 -21.72
C LYS A 242 -0.51 -11.86 -21.55
N ILE A 243 0.58 -11.80 -22.31
CA ILE A 243 1.43 -10.62 -22.26
C ILE A 243 0.73 -9.39 -22.87
N LYS A 244 -0.13 -9.56 -23.89
CA LYS A 244 -0.97 -8.46 -24.40
C LYS A 244 -1.96 -7.96 -23.35
N ASP A 245 -2.60 -8.85 -22.60
CA ASP A 245 -3.47 -8.48 -21.48
C ASP A 245 -2.70 -7.59 -20.49
N VAL A 246 -1.47 -7.97 -20.11
CA VAL A 246 -0.63 -7.17 -19.20
C VAL A 246 -0.24 -5.82 -19.82
N LEU A 247 0.23 -5.80 -21.07
CA LEU A 247 0.64 -4.58 -21.77
C LEU A 247 -0.51 -3.58 -21.90
N SER A 248 -1.76 -4.05 -22.04
CA SER A 248 -2.94 -3.18 -22.07
C SER A 248 -3.18 -2.40 -20.78
N LYS A 249 -2.56 -2.81 -19.68
CA LYS A 249 -2.65 -2.14 -18.37
C LYS A 249 -1.57 -1.10 -18.17
N ILE A 250 -0.58 -0.99 -19.06
CA ILE A 250 0.46 0.02 -18.94
C ILE A 250 -0.12 1.39 -19.36
N PRO A 251 0.08 2.47 -18.57
CA PRO A 251 -0.34 3.81 -18.96
C PRO A 251 0.20 4.24 -20.32
N GLN A 252 -0.62 4.94 -21.11
CA GLN A 252 -0.19 5.50 -22.40
C GLN A 252 1.03 6.42 -22.24
N GLY A 253 1.92 6.37 -23.22
CA GLY A 253 3.17 7.12 -23.26
C GLY A 253 4.30 6.56 -22.40
N GLU A 254 4.07 5.47 -21.67
CA GLU A 254 5.14 4.76 -20.97
C GLU A 254 6.07 4.03 -21.95
N PHE A 255 7.33 3.91 -21.53
CA PHE A 255 8.37 3.24 -22.27
C PHE A 255 8.47 1.76 -21.86
N VAL A 256 8.59 0.86 -22.83
CA VAL A 256 8.81 -0.57 -22.60
C VAL A 256 10.00 -1.04 -23.44
N SER A 257 11.00 -1.66 -22.81
CA SER A 257 12.15 -2.26 -23.49
C SER A 257 12.08 -3.77 -23.47
N TRP A 258 12.02 -4.40 -24.64
CA TRP A 258 12.20 -5.84 -24.74
C TRP A 258 13.69 -6.17 -24.79
N LEU A 259 14.15 -6.91 -23.78
CA LEU A 259 15.56 -7.19 -23.55
C LEU A 259 15.88 -8.66 -23.83
N ASP A 260 17.09 -8.90 -24.33
CA ASP A 260 17.67 -10.21 -24.66
C ASP A 260 18.39 -10.87 -23.46
N GLY A 261 18.20 -10.34 -22.24
CA GLY A 261 18.89 -10.79 -21.04
C GLY A 261 20.23 -10.09 -20.76
N GLY A 262 20.66 -9.09 -21.55
CA GLY A 262 21.92 -8.37 -21.32
C GLY A 262 22.09 -7.70 -19.94
N PHE A 263 20.98 -7.47 -19.23
CA PHE A 263 20.95 -6.91 -17.87
C PHE A 263 20.56 -7.94 -16.79
N VAL A 264 20.68 -9.23 -17.12
CA VAL A 264 20.38 -10.35 -16.22
C VAL A 264 21.68 -11.09 -15.90
N THR A 265 21.95 -11.33 -14.62
CA THR A 265 23.07 -12.18 -14.20
C THR A 265 22.75 -13.60 -14.63
N GLU A 266 23.71 -14.26 -15.32
CA GLU A 266 23.53 -15.63 -15.82
C GLU A 266 22.37 -15.72 -16.83
N LYS A 267 22.48 -15.00 -17.95
CA LYS A 267 21.45 -14.91 -18.99
C LYS A 267 21.06 -16.22 -19.69
N ASP A 268 21.68 -17.35 -19.32
CA ASP A 268 21.45 -18.64 -19.96
C ASP A 268 19.97 -19.02 -19.84
N GLY A 269 19.31 -19.14 -20.98
CA GLY A 269 17.89 -19.49 -21.08
C GLY A 269 16.96 -18.33 -21.50
N LEU A 270 17.38 -17.07 -21.38
CA LEU A 270 16.60 -15.94 -21.92
C LEU A 270 16.85 -15.79 -23.42
N THR A 271 15.79 -15.84 -24.21
CA THR A 271 15.87 -15.69 -25.66
C THR A 271 14.65 -14.97 -26.22
N LEU A 272 14.81 -14.38 -27.40
CA LEU A 272 13.72 -13.72 -28.10
C LEU A 272 12.86 -14.75 -28.84
N PRO A 273 11.54 -14.54 -28.92
CA PRO A 273 10.67 -15.39 -29.72
C PRO A 273 10.92 -15.20 -31.22
N PRO A 274 10.35 -16.07 -32.08
CA PRO A 274 10.38 -15.86 -33.52
C PRO A 274 9.88 -14.47 -33.90
N GLN A 275 10.41 -13.92 -34.99
CA GLN A 275 10.12 -12.55 -35.44
C GLN A 275 8.62 -12.25 -35.54
N GLN A 276 7.81 -13.22 -35.94
CA GLN A 276 6.34 -13.09 -35.99
C GLN A 276 5.74 -12.73 -34.62
N ILE A 277 6.18 -13.36 -33.54
CA ILE A 277 5.70 -13.08 -32.18
C ILE A 277 6.22 -11.71 -31.72
N ILE A 278 7.47 -11.37 -32.06
CA ILE A 278 8.04 -10.06 -31.74
C ILE A 278 7.19 -8.96 -32.37
N ASP A 279 6.93 -9.04 -33.67
CA ASP A 279 6.15 -8.04 -34.39
C ASP A 279 4.72 -7.99 -33.88
N GLU A 280 4.09 -9.13 -33.62
CA GLU A 280 2.74 -9.19 -33.07
C GLU A 280 2.60 -8.49 -31.70
N VAL A 281 3.55 -8.69 -30.78
CA VAL A 281 3.53 -8.06 -29.45
C VAL A 281 3.87 -6.57 -29.55
N VAL A 282 4.84 -6.21 -30.40
CA VAL A 282 5.25 -4.80 -30.57
C VAL A 282 4.15 -3.98 -31.24
N ASP A 283 3.53 -4.49 -32.29
CA ASP A 283 2.44 -3.80 -32.98
C ASP A 283 1.25 -3.60 -32.03
N PHE A 284 0.95 -4.59 -31.18
CA PHE A 284 -0.05 -4.45 -30.13
C PHE A 284 0.33 -3.34 -29.13
N ALA A 285 1.56 -3.35 -28.60
CA ALA A 285 2.03 -2.35 -27.64
C ALA A 285 1.95 -0.92 -28.21
N VAL A 286 2.40 -0.73 -29.46
CA VAL A 286 2.32 0.55 -30.16
C VAL A 286 0.87 0.98 -30.37
N ALA A 287 -0.04 0.06 -30.73
CA ALA A 287 -1.46 0.34 -30.84
C ALA A 287 -2.11 0.74 -29.50
N GLN A 288 -1.57 0.29 -28.36
CA GLN A 288 -1.96 0.75 -27.03
C GLN A 288 -1.35 2.12 -26.64
N GLY A 289 -0.51 2.72 -27.50
CA GLY A 289 0.13 4.00 -27.24
C GLY A 289 1.38 3.90 -26.36
N LEU A 290 2.04 2.74 -26.33
CA LEU A 290 3.31 2.53 -25.63
C LEU A 290 4.51 2.85 -26.54
N ASP A 291 5.58 3.40 -25.98
CA ASP A 291 6.86 3.53 -26.65
C ASP A 291 7.67 2.23 -26.49
N MET A 292 7.48 1.32 -27.45
CA MET A 292 8.05 -0.02 -27.41
C MET A 292 9.41 -0.07 -28.13
N ARG A 293 10.49 -0.26 -27.38
CA ARG A 293 11.81 -0.53 -27.94
C ARG A 293 11.94 -2.01 -28.30
N LYS A 294 12.01 -2.28 -29.61
CA LYS A 294 12.29 -3.61 -30.15
C LYS A 294 13.64 -4.13 -29.65
N PRO A 295 13.75 -5.45 -29.41
CA PRO A 295 15.03 -6.06 -29.10
C PRO A 295 15.96 -5.92 -30.32
N LYS A 296 17.26 -5.74 -30.08
CA LYS A 296 18.28 -5.62 -31.13
C LYS A 296 18.89 -6.96 -31.49
#